data_AF-A0AAI8YCV4-F1
#
_entry.id   AF-A0AAI8YCV4-F1
#
_cell.length_a   1.000
_cell.length_b   1.000
_cell.length_c   1.000
_cell.angle_alpha   90.00
_cell.angle_beta   90.00
_cell.angle_gamma   90.00
#
_symmetry.space_group_name_H-M   'P 1'
#
loop_
_entity.id
_entity.type
_entity.pdbx_description
1 polymer ?
#
loop_
_entity_poly.entity_id
_entity_poly.type
_entity_poly.pdbx_seq_one_letter_code
_entity_poly.pdbx_strand_id
1 'polypeptide(L)'
;MSGPQVETSECRDILRYAFLNDAAQVQSFIENIARREQQSFAVIAMASRDEAGSSMLHYAALKGHVEMADRILAEFNNYRPDLIIPFAARKGHRYFCEVMLEAGANATTKNNAGKTPVGFAREALATNEAKLVDAQGKLSTQDDEAAMTKGAEEITRLQDVKQKLEGTFQYLEGKVRASDQARGNAA
;
A
#
# COMPACT_ATOMS: atom_id res chain seq x y z
N MET A 1 15.16 -24.96 -17.54
CA MET A 1 15.22 -24.79 -16.08
C MET A 1 13.79 -24.84 -15.58
N SER A 2 13.47 -25.72 -14.62
CA SER A 2 12.14 -25.72 -14.00
C SER A 2 11.96 -24.42 -13.20
N GLY A 3 10.73 -23.92 -13.10
CA GLY A 3 10.44 -22.73 -12.27
C GLY A 3 10.65 -23.01 -10.78
N PRO A 4 10.79 -21.96 -9.93
CA PRO A 4 10.96 -22.13 -8.49
C PRO A 4 9.80 -22.95 -7.90
N GLN A 5 10.11 -23.97 -7.11
CA GLN A 5 9.10 -24.70 -6.35
C GLN A 5 8.98 -24.07 -4.96
N VAL A 6 8.01 -23.15 -4.82
CA VAL A 6 7.67 -22.54 -3.52
C VAL A 6 6.35 -23.14 -3.06
N GLU A 7 6.35 -23.76 -1.88
CA GLU A 7 5.16 -24.38 -1.33
C GLU A 7 4.13 -23.32 -0.90
N THR A 8 2.84 -23.69 -0.88
CA THR A 8 1.77 -22.79 -0.43
C THR A 8 1.96 -22.32 1.03
N SER A 9 2.49 -23.19 1.89
CA SER A 9 2.90 -22.88 3.27
C SER A 9 4.01 -21.82 3.30
N GLU A 10 5.05 -21.99 2.49
CA GLU A 10 6.18 -21.07 2.38
C GLU A 10 5.73 -19.70 1.87
N CYS A 11 4.89 -19.66 0.83
CA CYS A 11 4.26 -18.43 0.36
C CYS A 11 3.51 -17.73 1.51
N ARG A 12 2.70 -18.47 2.28
CA ARG A 12 1.94 -17.91 3.41
C ARG A 12 2.85 -17.32 4.48
N ASP A 13 3.94 -18.00 4.81
CA ASP A 13 4.88 -17.53 5.84
C ASP A 13 5.65 -16.29 5.39
N ILE A 14 6.14 -16.27 4.14
CA ILE A 14 6.76 -15.10 3.52
C ILE A 14 5.83 -13.88 3.61
N LEU A 15 4.57 -14.05 3.19
CA LEU A 15 3.58 -12.98 3.21
C LEU A 15 3.20 -12.55 4.62
N ARG A 16 3.19 -13.49 5.58
CA ARG A 16 3.00 -13.19 7.01
C ARG A 16 4.15 -12.32 7.55
N TYR A 17 5.40 -12.65 7.27
CA TYR A 17 6.54 -11.83 7.72
C TYR A 17 6.50 -10.43 7.09
N ALA A 18 6.16 -10.33 5.80
CA ALA A 18 5.95 -9.03 5.14
C ALA A 18 4.82 -8.21 5.80
N PHE A 19 3.71 -8.85 6.17
CA PHE A 19 2.60 -8.23 6.90
C PHE A 19 2.98 -7.78 8.31
N LEU A 20 3.94 -8.45 8.96
CA LEU A 20 4.45 -8.09 10.29
C LEU A 20 5.60 -7.06 10.26
N ASN A 21 6.02 -6.64 9.06
CA ASN A 21 7.20 -5.79 8.83
C ASN A 21 8.54 -6.43 9.25
N ASP A 22 8.62 -7.76 9.27
CA ASP A 22 9.84 -8.46 9.67
C ASP A 22 10.73 -8.72 8.45
N ALA A 23 11.47 -7.69 8.03
CA ALA A 23 12.30 -7.76 6.83
C ALA A 23 13.47 -8.75 6.97
N ALA A 24 13.97 -8.94 8.19
CA ALA A 24 15.06 -9.88 8.46
C ALA A 24 14.59 -11.33 8.29
N GLN A 25 13.39 -11.66 8.77
CA GLN A 25 12.82 -12.99 8.55
C GLN A 25 12.42 -13.21 7.10
N VAL A 26 11.82 -12.21 6.43
CA VAL A 26 11.57 -12.29 4.98
C VAL A 26 12.86 -12.60 4.23
N GLN A 27 13.93 -11.85 4.51
CA GLN A 27 15.22 -12.04 3.85
C GLN A 27 15.77 -13.45 4.07
N SER A 28 15.93 -13.84 5.33
CA SER A 28 16.52 -15.12 5.72
C SER A 28 15.73 -16.30 5.16
N PHE A 29 14.40 -16.22 5.20
CA PHE A 29 13.53 -17.30 4.75
C PHE A 29 13.54 -17.45 3.23
N ILE A 30 13.49 -16.33 2.49
CA ILE A 30 13.59 -16.37 1.03
C ILE A 30 14.97 -16.83 0.59
N GLU A 31 16.05 -16.41 1.23
CA GLU A 31 17.41 -16.87 0.91
C GLU A 31 17.58 -18.39 1.11
N ASN A 32 16.92 -18.97 2.11
CA ASN A 32 16.92 -20.42 2.30
C ASN A 32 16.24 -21.14 1.13
N ILE A 33 15.07 -20.66 0.70
CA ILE A 33 14.35 -21.21 -0.46
C ILE A 33 15.13 -20.98 -1.74
N ALA A 34 15.67 -19.77 -1.94
CA ALA A 34 16.49 -19.42 -3.10
C ALA A 34 17.70 -20.35 -3.25
N ARG A 35 18.38 -20.68 -2.13
CA ARG A 35 19.47 -21.68 -2.12
C ARG A 35 18.98 -23.08 -2.48
N ARG A 36 17.86 -23.54 -1.91
CA ARG A 36 17.28 -24.86 -2.20
C ARG A 36 16.90 -24.99 -3.68
N GLU A 37 16.25 -23.97 -4.23
CA GLU A 37 15.75 -23.93 -5.60
C GLU A 37 16.79 -23.49 -6.64
N GLN A 38 17.99 -23.08 -6.19
CA GLN A 38 19.04 -22.47 -7.03
C GLN A 38 18.51 -21.29 -7.87
N GLN A 39 17.69 -20.45 -7.24
CA GLN A 39 17.10 -19.26 -7.84
C GLN A 39 17.57 -18.00 -7.10
N SER A 40 17.33 -16.83 -7.68
CA SER A 40 17.59 -15.56 -7.00
C SER A 40 16.48 -15.20 -6.01
N PHE A 41 16.79 -14.33 -5.05
CA PHE A 41 15.81 -13.75 -4.14
C PHE A 41 14.60 -13.18 -4.90
N ALA A 42 14.87 -12.37 -5.94
CA ALA A 42 13.84 -11.75 -6.76
C ALA A 42 12.88 -12.77 -7.40
N VAL A 43 13.40 -13.90 -7.89
CA VAL A 43 12.58 -14.95 -8.51
C VAL A 43 11.66 -15.61 -7.48
N ILE A 44 12.18 -15.96 -6.30
CA ILE A 44 11.36 -16.52 -5.22
C ILE A 44 10.32 -15.48 -4.76
N ALA A 45 10.74 -14.25 -4.49
CA ALA A 45 9.88 -13.16 -4.05
C ALA A 45 8.72 -12.86 -5.03
N MET A 46 8.95 -12.96 -6.35
CA MET A 46 7.89 -12.79 -7.36
C MET A 46 6.94 -13.98 -7.45
N ALA A 47 7.43 -15.18 -7.20
CA ALA A 47 6.65 -16.41 -7.19
C ALA A 47 5.79 -16.53 -5.93
N SER A 48 6.23 -15.95 -4.80
CA SER A 48 5.51 -15.95 -3.53
C SER A 48 4.29 -15.03 -3.56
N ARG A 49 3.13 -15.62 -3.87
CA ARG A 49 1.84 -14.92 -3.94
C ARG A 49 0.75 -15.69 -3.21
N ASP A 50 -0.24 -14.97 -2.69
CA ASP A 50 -1.46 -15.59 -2.18
C ASP A 50 -2.40 -16.00 -3.32
N GLU A 51 -3.53 -16.61 -2.96
CA GLU A 51 -4.58 -17.04 -3.90
C GLU A 51 -5.20 -15.88 -4.69
N ALA A 52 -5.12 -14.65 -4.19
CA ALA A 52 -5.55 -13.44 -4.88
C ALA A 52 -4.45 -12.81 -5.75
N GLY A 53 -3.26 -13.42 -5.81
CA GLY A 53 -2.10 -12.93 -6.55
C GLY A 53 -1.29 -11.84 -5.82
N SER A 54 -1.58 -11.58 -4.54
CA SER A 54 -0.92 -10.56 -3.73
C SER A 54 0.49 -11.02 -3.34
N SER A 55 1.47 -10.16 -3.60
CA SER A 55 2.88 -10.34 -3.20
C SER A 55 3.20 -9.61 -1.89
N MET A 56 4.41 -9.83 -1.35
CA MET A 56 4.90 -9.10 -0.15
C MET A 56 4.74 -7.58 -0.26
N LEU A 57 4.99 -7.01 -1.44
CA LEU A 57 4.88 -5.57 -1.66
C LEU A 57 3.44 -5.07 -1.58
N HIS A 58 2.44 -5.91 -1.90
CA HIS A 58 1.02 -5.57 -1.67
C HIS A 58 0.72 -5.47 -0.17
N TYR A 59 1.22 -6.42 0.64
CA TYR A 59 1.04 -6.39 2.09
C TYR A 59 1.76 -5.21 2.73
N ALA A 60 2.99 -4.92 2.30
CA ALA A 60 3.73 -3.74 2.72
C ALA A 60 2.96 -2.45 2.37
N ALA A 61 2.39 -2.37 1.17
CA ALA A 61 1.57 -1.22 0.74
C ALA A 61 0.29 -1.06 1.55
N LEU A 62 -0.38 -2.15 1.93
CA LEU A 62 -1.59 -2.10 2.78
C LEU A 62 -1.29 -1.58 4.18
N LYS A 63 -0.08 -1.83 4.69
CA LYS A 63 0.34 -1.45 6.04
C LYS A 63 1.19 -0.18 6.10
N GLY A 64 1.69 0.30 4.98
CA GLY A 64 2.58 1.47 4.92
C GLY A 64 3.99 1.14 5.38
N HIS A 65 4.44 -0.11 5.19
CA HIS A 65 5.77 -0.57 5.59
C HIS A 65 6.83 -0.10 4.60
N VAL A 66 7.34 1.12 4.83
CA VAL A 66 8.32 1.78 3.96
C VAL A 66 9.65 1.01 3.90
N GLU A 67 10.23 0.64 5.03
CA GLU A 67 11.52 -0.08 5.06
C GLU A 67 11.43 -1.43 4.34
N MET A 68 10.33 -2.17 4.53
CA MET A 68 10.09 -3.41 3.80
C MET A 68 10.01 -3.16 2.29
N ALA A 69 9.34 -2.09 1.86
CA ALA A 69 9.29 -1.72 0.45
C ALA A 69 10.67 -1.40 -0.12
N ASP A 70 11.48 -0.60 0.57
CA ASP A 70 12.84 -0.25 0.13
C ASP A 70 13.70 -1.50 -0.06
N ARG A 71 13.69 -2.41 0.93
CA ARG A 71 14.44 -3.66 0.87
C ARG A 71 13.98 -4.57 -0.27
N ILE A 72 12.67 -4.74 -0.42
CA ILE A 72 12.11 -5.54 -1.51
C ILE A 72 12.52 -4.95 -2.86
N LEU A 73 12.37 -3.63 -3.04
CA LEU A 73 12.68 -2.96 -4.31
C LEU A 73 14.17 -3.00 -4.67
N ALA A 74 15.07 -2.96 -3.67
CA ALA A 74 16.51 -3.07 -3.89
C ALA A 74 16.92 -4.39 -4.56
N GLU A 75 16.13 -5.46 -4.38
CA GLU A 75 16.39 -6.77 -4.98
C GLU A 75 15.88 -6.87 -6.44
N PHE A 76 15.14 -5.88 -6.93
CA PHE A 76 14.57 -5.89 -8.29
C PHE A 76 15.21 -4.87 -9.22
N ASN A 77 15.93 -5.36 -10.22
CA ASN A 77 16.36 -4.54 -11.35
C ASN A 77 15.14 -4.21 -12.24
N ASN A 78 14.58 -3.00 -12.07
CA ASN A 78 13.48 -2.43 -12.86
C ASN A 78 12.06 -2.91 -12.54
N TYR A 79 11.74 -3.17 -11.26
CA TYR A 79 10.33 -3.33 -10.87
C TYR A 79 9.56 -2.04 -11.18
N ARG A 80 8.39 -2.15 -11.79
CA ARG A 80 7.45 -1.02 -12.00
C ARG A 80 6.24 -1.20 -11.08
N PRO A 81 6.25 -0.60 -9.88
CA PRO A 81 5.19 -0.80 -8.89
C PRO A 81 3.88 -0.03 -9.18
N ASP A 82 3.58 0.31 -10.45
CA ASP A 82 2.40 1.10 -10.83
C ASP A 82 1.09 0.56 -10.23
N LEU A 83 0.97 -0.77 -10.17
CA LEU A 83 -0.20 -1.47 -9.66
C LEU A 83 -0.27 -1.49 -8.11
N ILE A 84 0.82 -1.15 -7.43
CA ILE A 84 0.94 -1.20 -5.96
C ILE A 84 0.52 0.12 -5.31
N ILE A 85 0.88 1.27 -5.90
CA ILE A 85 0.59 2.60 -5.33
C ILE A 85 -0.90 2.76 -4.94
N PRO A 86 -1.90 2.31 -5.73
CA PRO A 86 -3.31 2.40 -5.36
C PRO A 86 -3.65 1.83 -3.98
N PHE A 87 -3.00 0.75 -3.55
CA PHE A 87 -3.26 0.12 -2.25
C PHE A 87 -2.81 1.01 -1.09
N ALA A 88 -1.62 1.60 -1.19
CA ALA A 88 -1.09 2.55 -0.22
C ALA A 88 -1.86 3.88 -0.24
N ALA A 89 -2.20 4.37 -1.42
CA ALA A 89 -2.96 5.60 -1.63
C ALA A 89 -4.34 5.55 -0.94
N ARG A 90 -5.06 4.44 -1.12
CA ARG A 90 -6.36 4.18 -0.47
C ARG A 90 -6.28 4.10 1.06
N LYS A 91 -5.08 3.88 1.62
CA LYS A 91 -4.85 3.76 3.07
C LYS A 91 -4.21 4.99 3.69
N GLY A 92 -3.88 6.02 2.91
CA GLY A 92 -3.24 7.24 3.41
C GLY A 92 -1.75 7.06 3.73
N HIS A 93 -1.08 6.10 3.08
CA HIS A 93 0.33 5.81 3.33
C HIS A 93 1.24 6.63 2.40
N ARG A 94 1.29 7.95 2.64
CA ARG A 94 2.03 8.91 1.80
C ARG A 94 3.48 8.50 1.53
N TYR A 95 4.25 8.18 2.57
CA TYR A 95 5.68 7.86 2.43
C TYR A 95 5.91 6.57 1.64
N PHE A 96 5.00 5.60 1.74
CA PHE A 96 5.06 4.41 0.88
C PHE A 96 4.82 4.80 -0.59
N CYS A 97 3.85 5.67 -0.87
CA CYS A 97 3.63 6.16 -2.22
C CYS A 97 4.85 6.90 -2.77
N GLU A 98 5.54 7.70 -1.95
CA GLU A 98 6.77 8.40 -2.29
C GLU A 98 7.87 7.45 -2.75
N VAL A 99 8.20 6.42 -1.94
CA VAL A 99 9.18 5.38 -2.31
C VAL A 99 8.84 4.71 -3.63
N MET A 100 7.56 4.35 -3.85
CA MET A 100 7.16 3.72 -5.11
C MET A 100 7.36 4.65 -6.31
N LEU A 101 7.06 5.95 -6.17
CA LEU A 101 7.28 6.93 -7.24
C LEU A 101 8.77 7.14 -7.52
N GLU A 102 9.61 7.17 -6.49
CA GLU A 102 11.08 7.22 -6.62
C GLU A 102 11.64 5.97 -7.29
N ALA A 103 11.04 4.80 -7.05
CA ALA A 103 11.32 3.55 -7.75
C ALA A 103 10.80 3.51 -9.21
N GLY A 104 10.27 4.63 -9.71
CA GLY A 104 9.86 4.80 -11.10
C GLY A 104 8.43 4.37 -11.40
N ALA A 105 7.58 4.20 -10.40
CA ALA A 105 6.15 4.06 -10.66
C ALA A 105 5.51 5.38 -11.09
N ASN A 106 4.46 5.27 -11.90
CA ASN A 106 3.77 6.40 -12.49
C ASN A 106 2.47 6.72 -11.75
N ALA A 107 2.42 7.92 -11.16
CA ALA A 107 1.25 8.45 -10.44
C ALA A 107 -0.02 8.60 -11.33
N THR A 108 0.14 8.56 -12.65
CA THR A 108 -0.96 8.71 -13.63
C THR A 108 -1.45 7.38 -14.20
N THR A 109 -0.82 6.26 -13.87
CA THR A 109 -1.23 4.94 -14.38
C THR A 109 -2.64 4.60 -13.90
N LYS A 110 -3.48 4.16 -14.84
CA LYS A 110 -4.86 3.72 -14.58
C LYS A 110 -4.90 2.21 -14.46
N ASN A 111 -5.67 1.70 -13.51
CA ASN A 111 -6.01 0.28 -13.47
C ASN A 111 -7.09 -0.06 -14.52
N ASN A 112 -7.52 -1.32 -14.56
CA ASN A 112 -8.57 -1.79 -15.47
C ASN A 112 -9.93 -1.10 -15.29
N ALA A 113 -10.16 -0.48 -14.14
CA ALA A 113 -11.36 0.32 -13.87
C ALA A 113 -11.17 1.82 -14.18
N GLY A 114 -10.06 2.21 -14.82
CA GLY A 114 -9.76 3.59 -15.17
C GLY A 114 -9.32 4.48 -14.00
N LYS A 115 -9.12 3.92 -12.80
CA LYS A 115 -8.77 4.67 -11.58
C LYS A 115 -7.26 4.84 -11.45
N THR A 116 -6.83 6.05 -11.10
CA THR A 116 -5.44 6.41 -10.79
C THR A 116 -5.17 6.33 -9.28
N PRO A 117 -3.90 6.25 -8.83
CA PRO A 117 -3.55 6.34 -7.42
C PRO A 117 -4.19 7.53 -6.68
N VAL A 118 -4.16 8.73 -7.27
CA VAL A 118 -4.81 9.91 -6.69
C VAL A 118 -6.33 9.75 -6.61
N GLY A 119 -6.96 9.08 -7.59
CA GLY A 119 -8.38 8.75 -7.55
C GLY A 119 -8.76 7.84 -6.39
N PHE A 120 -7.93 6.84 -6.08
CA PHE A 120 -8.12 5.96 -4.92
C PHE A 120 -7.99 6.71 -3.58
N ALA A 121 -7.01 7.61 -3.46
CA ALA A 121 -6.87 8.45 -2.27
C ALA A 121 -8.10 9.35 -2.08
N ARG A 122 -8.59 9.97 -3.16
CA ARG A 122 -9.78 10.83 -3.15
C ARG A 122 -11.05 10.09 -2.74
N GLU A 123 -11.30 8.91 -3.32
CA GLU A 123 -12.47 8.08 -2.98
C GLU A 123 -12.44 7.61 -1.52
N ALA A 124 -11.26 7.21 -1.03
CA ALA A 124 -11.08 6.81 0.35
C ALA A 124 -11.31 7.98 1.32
N LEU A 125 -10.80 9.18 0.98
CA LEU A 125 -11.02 10.40 1.75
C LEU A 125 -12.52 10.73 1.84
N ALA A 126 -13.22 10.80 0.71
CA ALA A 126 -14.66 11.07 0.69
C ALA A 126 -15.47 10.03 1.49
N THR A 127 -15.10 8.76 1.40
CA THR A 127 -15.73 7.69 2.18
C THR A 127 -15.49 7.87 3.68
N ASN A 128 -14.28 8.25 4.09
CA ASN A 128 -13.94 8.50 5.49
C ASN A 128 -14.66 9.74 6.03
N GLU A 129 -14.78 10.80 5.24
CA GLU A 129 -15.53 12.01 5.60
C GLU A 129 -17.02 11.72 5.80
N ALA A 130 -17.63 10.91 4.92
CA ALA A 130 -19.02 10.48 5.08
C ALA A 130 -19.24 9.71 6.39
N LYS A 131 -18.30 8.81 6.75
CA LYS A 131 -18.34 8.09 8.04
C LYS A 131 -18.18 9.01 9.23
N LEU A 132 -17.32 10.02 9.12
CA LEU A 132 -17.10 11.00 10.18
C LEU A 132 -18.38 11.79 10.47
N VAL A 133 -19.08 12.24 9.42
CA VAL A 133 -20.37 12.94 9.56
C VAL A 133 -21.44 12.05 10.18
N ASP A 134 -21.54 10.80 9.74
CA ASP A 134 -22.47 9.82 10.32
C ASP A 134 -22.18 9.54 11.81
N ALA A 135 -20.90 9.36 12.18
CA ALA A 135 -20.48 9.14 13.56
C ALA A 135 -20.77 10.37 14.45
N GLN A 136 -20.51 11.59 13.95
CA GLN A 136 -20.83 12.84 14.64
C GLN A 136 -22.34 13.01 14.86
N GLY A 137 -23.14 12.71 13.83
CA GLY A 137 -24.59 12.74 13.92
C GLY A 137 -25.12 11.78 15.01
N LYS A 138 -24.65 10.53 15.00
CA LYS A 138 -25.02 9.51 16.01
C LYS A 138 -24.62 9.91 17.42
N LEU A 139 -23.41 10.46 17.60
CA LEU A 139 -22.93 10.88 18.92
C LEU A 139 -23.78 12.04 19.48
N SER A 140 -24.21 12.97 18.62
CA SER A 140 -24.99 14.14 19.04
C SER A 140 -26.38 13.82 19.59
N THR A 141 -26.90 12.62 19.32
CA THR A 141 -28.22 12.14 19.78
C THR A 141 -28.09 11.02 20.82
N GLN A 142 -26.89 10.77 21.36
CA GLN A 142 -26.64 9.68 22.29
C GLN A 142 -26.63 10.19 23.73
N ASP A 143 -27.40 9.55 24.60
CA ASP A 143 -27.49 9.92 26.02
C ASP A 143 -26.72 8.95 26.94
N ASP A 144 -26.36 7.76 26.44
CA ASP A 144 -25.58 6.77 27.19
C ASP A 144 -24.08 7.13 27.23
N GLU A 145 -23.53 7.27 28.44
CA GLU A 145 -22.14 7.70 28.68
C GLU A 145 -21.10 6.74 28.08
N ALA A 146 -21.35 5.44 28.16
CA ALA A 146 -20.44 4.44 27.61
C ALA A 146 -20.44 4.47 26.07
N ALA A 147 -21.61 4.67 25.46
CA ALA A 147 -21.75 4.85 24.02
C ALA A 147 -21.15 6.19 23.54
N MET A 148 -21.27 7.26 24.33
CA MET A 148 -20.63 8.55 24.02
C MET A 148 -19.11 8.42 23.96
N THR A 149 -18.52 7.72 24.93
CA THR A 149 -17.07 7.49 24.99
C THR A 149 -16.57 6.74 23.74
N LYS A 150 -17.23 5.63 23.39
CA LYS A 150 -16.88 4.85 22.18
C LYS A 150 -17.06 5.66 20.89
N GLY A 151 -18.13 6.45 20.80
CA GLY A 151 -18.37 7.33 19.65
C GLY A 151 -17.29 8.41 19.50
N ALA A 152 -16.86 9.02 20.61
CA ALA A 152 -15.77 10.00 20.60
C ALA A 152 -14.42 9.38 20.18
N GLU A 153 -14.11 8.16 20.63
CA GLU A 153 -12.94 7.40 20.20
C GLU A 153 -13.00 7.08 18.68
N GLU A 154 -14.16 6.67 18.18
CA GLU A 154 -14.36 6.40 16.75
C GLU A 154 -14.17 7.68 15.91
N ILE A 155 -14.74 8.80 16.33
CA ILE A 155 -14.57 10.10 15.66
C ILE A 155 -13.10 10.50 15.62
N THR A 156 -12.38 10.38 16.75
CA THR A 156 -10.95 10.67 16.84
C THR A 156 -10.16 9.81 15.85
N ARG A 157 -10.43 8.51 15.83
CA ARG A 157 -9.80 7.58 14.88
C ARG A 157 -10.10 7.95 13.43
N LEU A 158 -11.34 8.34 13.12
CA LEU A 158 -11.73 8.76 11.77
C LEU A 158 -11.02 10.06 11.36
N GLN A 159 -10.84 11.02 12.28
CA GLN A 159 -10.07 12.25 12.05
C GLN A 159 -8.59 11.96 11.74
N ASP A 160 -7.96 11.04 12.47
CA ASP A 160 -6.58 10.63 12.20
C ASP A 160 -6.45 10.00 10.80
N VAL A 161 -7.42 9.17 10.41
CA VAL A 161 -7.45 8.55 9.08
C VAL A 161 -7.68 9.62 8.01
N LYS A 162 -8.57 10.59 8.24
CA LYS A 162 -8.79 11.72 7.35
C LYS A 162 -7.48 12.46 7.09
N GLN A 163 -6.75 12.83 8.14
CA GLN A 163 -5.49 13.59 8.03
C GLN A 163 -4.45 12.84 7.16
N LYS A 164 -4.31 11.52 7.38
CA LYS A 164 -3.41 10.67 6.58
C LYS A 164 -3.82 10.65 5.10
N LEU A 165 -5.11 10.41 4.84
CA LEU A 165 -5.65 10.36 3.48
C LEU A 165 -5.52 11.69 2.75
N GLU A 166 -5.77 12.81 3.43
CA GLU A 166 -5.66 14.15 2.88
C GLU A 166 -4.22 14.49 2.52
N GLY A 167 -3.27 14.19 3.41
CA GLY A 167 -1.84 14.35 3.13
C GLY A 167 -1.36 13.50 1.94
N THR A 168 -1.83 12.25 1.82
CA THR A 168 -1.53 11.40 0.65
C THR A 168 -2.17 11.91 -0.63
N PHE A 169 -3.43 12.33 -0.57
CA PHE A 169 -4.16 12.89 -1.71
C PHE A 169 -3.45 14.13 -2.26
N GLN A 170 -3.15 15.11 -1.39
CA GLN A 170 -2.47 16.35 -1.78
C GLN A 170 -1.10 16.07 -2.39
N TYR A 171 -0.33 15.15 -1.80
CA TYR A 171 0.98 14.76 -2.34
C TYR A 171 0.86 14.16 -3.76
N LEU A 172 -0.01 13.17 -3.95
CA LEU A 172 -0.20 12.52 -5.25
C LEU A 172 -0.77 13.50 -6.28
N GLU A 173 -1.70 14.36 -5.89
CA GLU A 173 -2.26 15.39 -6.77
C GLU A 173 -1.17 16.37 -7.23
N GLY A 174 -0.27 16.78 -6.34
CA GLY A 174 0.89 17.59 -6.69
C GLY A 174 1.80 16.92 -7.73
N LYS A 175 2.07 15.62 -7.58
CA LYS A 175 2.89 14.84 -8.53
C LYS A 175 2.22 14.69 -9.90
N VAL A 176 0.89 14.52 -9.93
CA VAL A 176 0.12 14.48 -11.19
C VAL A 176 0.17 15.84 -11.90
N ARG A 177 -0.10 16.94 -11.18
CA ARG A 177 -0.04 18.29 -11.76
C ARG A 177 1.34 18.63 -12.33
N ALA A 178 2.41 18.27 -11.61
CA ALA A 178 3.78 18.49 -12.10
C ALA A 178 4.06 17.68 -13.38
N SER A 179 3.54 16.45 -13.47
CA SER A 179 3.66 15.61 -14.67
C SER A 179 2.92 16.20 -15.87
N ASP A 180 1.72 16.75 -15.66
CA ASP A 180 0.93 17.37 -16.73
C ASP A 180 1.58 18.68 -17.22
N GLN A 181 2.13 19.49 -16.32
CA GLN A 181 2.89 20.70 -16.68
C GLN A 181 4.15 20.38 -17.50
N ALA A 182 4.89 19.34 -17.12
CA ALA A 182 6.07 18.91 -17.87
C ALA A 182 5.72 18.46 -19.30
N ARG A 183 4.56 17.80 -19.50
CA ARG A 183 4.08 17.41 -20.83
C ARG A 183 3.62 18.61 -21.66
N GLY A 184 2.97 19.60 -21.04
CA GLY A 184 2.51 20.81 -21.72
C GLY A 184 3.64 21.73 -22.19
N ASN A 185 4.78 21.75 -21.48
CA ASN A 185 5.96 22.55 -21.85
C ASN A 185 6.85 21.87 -22.93
N ALA A 186 6.61 20.59 -23.22
CA ALA A 186 7.36 19.82 -24.20
C ALA A 186 6.66 19.73 -25.58
N ALA A 187 5.50 20.38 -25.72
CA ALA A 187 4.70 20.46 -26.96
C ALA A 187 4.79 21.87 -27.56
#